data_AF-A0A850LNX9-F1
#
_entry.id   AF-A0A850LNX9-F1
#
_cell.length_a   1.000
_cell.length_b   1.000
_cell.length_c   1.000
_cell.angle_alpha   90.00
_cell.angle_beta   90.00
_cell.angle_gamma   90.00
#
_symmetry.space_group_name_H-M   'P 1'
#
loop_
_entity.id
_entity.type
_entity.pdbx_description
1 polymer ?
#
loop_
_entity_poly.entity_id
_entity_poly.type
_entity_poly.pdbx_seq_one_letter_code
_entity_poly.pdbx_strand_id
1 'polypeptide(L)'
;MARSRRRLKTKAIDVKKVEKQLKSLIDGKRFREAVIYSYQIFIELIKGHLNKAPTKSQTYREFIMGIIKETKLDPTLVYPFTTLYEEARYSRHSITPTAYSEANRMFGKLFQLIVGELVRVEVVPRS
;
A
#
# COMPACT_ATOMS: atom_id res chain seq x y z
N MET A 1 -22.21 -0.94 -29.59
CA MET A 1 -20.72 -0.90 -29.48
C MET A 1 -20.30 -1.60 -28.20
N ALA A 2 -19.53 -2.68 -28.32
CA ALA A 2 -19.16 -3.54 -27.21
C ALA A 2 -18.21 -2.84 -26.25
N ARG A 3 -18.65 -2.57 -25.01
CA ARG A 3 -17.75 -2.20 -23.91
C ARG A 3 -16.87 -3.41 -23.62
N SER A 4 -15.67 -3.41 -24.20
CA SER A 4 -14.61 -4.34 -23.84
C SER A 4 -14.43 -4.29 -22.33
N ARG A 5 -14.90 -5.34 -21.64
CA ARG A 5 -14.58 -5.60 -20.24
C ARG A 5 -13.08 -5.84 -20.22
N ARG A 6 -12.29 -4.77 -20.09
CA ARG A 6 -10.90 -4.87 -19.64
C ARG A 6 -10.96 -5.62 -18.31
N ARG A 7 -10.73 -6.93 -18.36
CA ARG A 7 -10.33 -7.71 -17.19
C ARG A 7 -9.21 -6.88 -16.55
N LEU A 8 -9.48 -6.32 -15.38
CA LEU A 8 -8.49 -5.63 -14.58
C LEU A 8 -7.39 -6.65 -14.34
N LYS A 9 -6.31 -6.57 -15.12
CA LYS A 9 -5.05 -7.19 -14.75
C LYS A 9 -4.55 -6.35 -13.59
N THR A 10 -5.09 -6.57 -12.39
CA THR A 10 -4.26 -6.44 -11.20
C THR A 10 -3.00 -7.22 -11.57
N LYS A 11 -1.86 -6.54 -11.72
CA LYS A 11 -0.59 -7.27 -11.66
C LYS A 11 -0.66 -7.92 -10.31
N ALA A 12 -0.99 -9.22 -10.26
CA ALA A 12 -1.08 -9.95 -9.02
C ALA A 12 0.23 -9.67 -8.30
N ILE A 13 0.15 -8.97 -7.17
CA ILE A 13 1.34 -8.61 -6.42
C ILE A 13 1.94 -9.95 -6.01
N ASP A 14 3.15 -10.22 -6.51
CA ASP A 14 3.86 -11.43 -6.16
C ASP A 14 4.35 -11.29 -4.72
N VAL A 15 3.55 -11.82 -3.79
CA VAL A 15 3.80 -11.74 -2.36
C VAL A 15 5.18 -12.33 -2.02
N LYS A 16 5.59 -13.42 -2.66
CA LYS A 16 6.90 -14.04 -2.43
C LYS A 16 8.03 -13.11 -2.84
N LYS A 17 7.87 -12.40 -3.96
CA LYS A 17 8.85 -11.40 -4.42
C LYS A 17 8.91 -10.20 -3.47
N VAL A 18 7.76 -9.72 -2.99
CA VAL A 18 7.69 -8.63 -2.00
C VAL A 18 8.39 -9.03 -0.70
N GLU A 19 8.09 -10.23 -0.18
CA GLU A 19 8.72 -10.78 1.03
C GLU A 19 10.23 -10.90 0.88
N LYS A 20 10.71 -11.47 -0.24
CA LYS A 20 12.13 -11.61 -0.51
C LYS A 20 12.83 -10.25 -0.58
N GLN A 21 12.21 -9.27 -1.24
CA GLN A 21 12.77 -7.93 -1.36
C GLN A 21 12.83 -7.23 0.00
N LEU A 22 11.74 -7.27 0.78
CA LEU A 22 11.71 -6.71 2.12
C LEU A 22 12.75 -7.36 3.03
N LYS A 23 12.84 -8.68 3.04
CA LYS A 23 13.85 -9.41 3.81
C LYS A 23 15.27 -8.95 3.46
N SER A 24 15.59 -8.85 2.16
CA SER A 24 16.90 -8.37 1.72
C SER A 24 17.21 -6.95 2.18
N LEU A 25 16.22 -6.05 2.21
CA LEU A 25 16.41 -4.68 2.71
C LEU A 25 16.63 -4.67 4.23
N ILE A 26 15.87 -5.47 4.98
CA ILE A 26 15.97 -5.57 6.43
C ILE A 26 17.32 -6.17 6.86
N ASP A 27 17.74 -7.27 6.22
CA ASP A 27 19.02 -7.94 6.51
C ASP A 27 20.21 -6.98 6.24
N GLY A 28 20.06 -6.10 5.24
CA GLY A 28 21.02 -5.03 4.94
C GLY A 28 20.89 -3.77 5.80
N LYS A 29 20.01 -3.73 6.81
CA LYS A 29 19.69 -2.55 7.63
C LYS A 29 19.22 -1.33 6.82
N ARG A 30 18.65 -1.56 5.63
CA ARG A 30 18.13 -0.57 4.69
C ARG A 30 16.68 -0.20 5.00
N PHE A 31 16.46 0.24 6.24
CA PHE A 31 15.12 0.51 6.78
C PHE A 31 14.38 1.60 6.02
N ARG A 32 15.10 2.63 5.55
CA ARG A 32 14.51 3.70 4.74
C ARG A 32 13.89 3.15 3.47
N GLU A 33 14.66 2.35 2.71
CA GLU A 33 14.17 1.73 1.49
C GLU A 33 13.06 0.72 1.75
N ALA A 34 13.13 0.00 2.89
CA ALA A 34 12.07 -0.92 3.27
C ALA A 34 10.73 -0.20 3.52
N VAL A 35 10.73 0.93 4.22
CA VAL A 35 9.51 1.76 4.42
C VAL A 35 8.97 2.26 3.08
N ILE A 36 9.83 2.81 2.23
CA ILE A 36 9.44 3.31 0.90
C ILE A 36 8.83 2.19 0.07
N TYR A 37 9.47 1.02 0.04
CA TYR A 37 9.00 -0.13 -0.73
C TYR A 37 7.66 -0.65 -0.22
N SER A 38 7.48 -0.81 1.10
CA SER A 38 6.19 -1.20 1.68
C SER A 38 5.07 -0.22 1.32
N TYR A 39 5.35 1.08 1.37
CA TYR A 39 4.35 2.10 1.03
C TYR A 39 3.99 2.07 -0.46
N GLN A 40 4.96 1.84 -1.35
CA GLN A 40 4.70 1.67 -2.78
C GLN A 40 3.81 0.46 -3.06
N ILE A 41 4.05 -0.67 -2.38
CA ILE A 41 3.18 -1.85 -2.48
C ILE A 41 1.76 -1.52 -2.00
N PHE A 42 1.62 -0.80 -0.90
CA PHE A 42 0.31 -0.32 -0.42
C PHE A 42 -0.41 0.56 -1.45
N ILE A 43 0.29 1.49 -2.11
CA ILE A 43 -0.29 2.30 -3.19
C ILE A 43 -0.73 1.42 -4.36
N GLU A 44 0.09 0.46 -4.80
CA GLU A 44 -0.28 -0.45 -5.89
C GLU A 44 -1.48 -1.33 -5.53
N LEU A 45 -1.61 -1.78 -4.28
CA LEU A 45 -2.78 -2.51 -3.79
C LEU A 45 -4.04 -1.65 -3.89
N ILE A 46 -3.99 -0.42 -3.39
CA ILE A 46 -5.12 0.52 -3.47
C ILE A 46 -5.50 0.78 -4.92
N LYS A 47 -4.51 1.02 -5.78
CA LYS A 47 -4.75 1.28 -7.20
C LYS A 47 -5.44 0.10 -7.88
N GLY A 48 -4.98 -1.11 -7.59
CA GLY A 48 -5.58 -2.35 -8.09
C GLY A 48 -6.98 -2.60 -7.55
N HIS A 49 -7.18 -2.39 -6.24
CA HIS A 49 -8.43 -2.68 -5.54
C HIS A 49 -9.56 -1.72 -5.93
N LEU A 50 -9.27 -0.41 -6.02
CA LEU A 50 -10.27 0.61 -6.32
C LEU A 50 -10.32 1.01 -7.80
N ASN A 51 -9.40 0.47 -8.62
CA ASN A 51 -9.19 0.90 -10.00
C ASN A 51 -9.03 2.44 -10.13
N LYS A 52 -8.35 3.03 -9.16
CA LYS A 52 -8.06 4.48 -9.08
C LYS A 52 -6.56 4.69 -9.08
N ALA A 53 -6.10 5.80 -9.63
CA ALA A 53 -4.69 6.18 -9.59
C ALA A 53 -4.56 7.66 -9.23
N PRO A 54 -3.45 8.06 -8.59
CA PRO A 54 -3.19 9.48 -8.35
C PRO A 54 -3.13 10.22 -9.69
N THR A 55 -3.68 11.44 -9.72
CA THR A 55 -3.52 12.31 -10.89
C THR A 55 -2.07 12.83 -10.97
N LYS A 56 -1.67 13.39 -12.12
CA LYS A 56 -0.28 13.86 -12.32
C LYS A 56 0.18 14.91 -11.30
N SER A 57 -0.74 15.73 -10.81
CA SER A 57 -0.45 16.80 -9.86
C SER A 57 -0.70 16.40 -8.40
N GLN A 58 -1.21 15.19 -8.17
CA GLN A 58 -1.62 14.74 -6.85
C GLN A 58 -0.49 14.01 -6.14
N THR A 59 -0.19 14.44 -4.92
CA THR A 59 0.72 13.75 -4.02
C THR A 59 0.12 12.43 -3.52
N TYR A 60 0.94 11.51 -3.05
CA TYR A 60 0.44 10.28 -2.45
C TYR A 60 -0.42 10.53 -1.21
N ARG A 61 -0.08 11.55 -0.41
CA ARG A 61 -0.90 11.96 0.73
C ARG A 61 -2.30 12.40 0.29
N GLU A 62 -2.39 13.31 -0.68
CA GLU A 62 -3.68 13.78 -1.20
C GLU A 62 -4.49 12.64 -1.82
N PHE A 63 -3.84 11.75 -2.57
CA PHE A 63 -4.47 10.57 -3.13
C PHE A 63 -5.08 9.69 -2.03
N ILE A 64 -4.28 9.35 -1.03
CA ILE A 64 -4.69 8.51 0.08
C ILE A 64 -5.77 9.15 0.96
N MET A 65 -5.72 10.47 1.19
CA MET A 65 -6.79 11.19 1.87
C MET A 65 -8.12 11.11 1.12
N GLY A 66 -8.09 11.14 -0.22
CA GLY A 66 -9.26 10.87 -1.04
C GLY A 66 -9.79 9.45 -0.84
N ILE A 67 -8.88 8.46 -0.86
CA ILE A 67 -9.25 7.05 -0.68
C ILE A 67 -9.85 6.76 0.69
N ILE A 68 -9.31 7.31 1.77
CA ILE A 68 -9.85 7.12 3.13
C ILE A 68 -11.30 7.60 3.23
N LYS A 69 -11.68 8.68 2.53
CA LYS A 69 -13.07 9.19 2.54
C LYS A 69 -14.04 8.25 1.83
N GLU A 70 -13.55 7.44 0.90
CA GLU A 70 -14.35 6.55 0.06
C GLU A 70 -14.32 5.09 0.53
N THR A 71 -13.46 4.77 1.49
CA THR A 71 -13.21 3.40 1.97
C THR A 71 -13.34 3.32 3.49
N LYS A 72 -13.29 2.10 4.03
CA LYS A 72 -13.26 1.86 5.49
C LYS A 72 -11.83 1.72 6.03
N LEU A 73 -10.83 2.21 5.29
CA LEU A 73 -9.45 2.17 5.76
C LEU A 73 -9.31 3.04 7.00
N ASP A 74 -8.74 2.46 8.05
CA ASP A 74 -8.56 3.13 9.34
C ASP A 74 -7.57 4.30 9.22
N PRO A 75 -8.02 5.56 9.39
CA PRO A 75 -7.15 6.73 9.30
C PRO A 75 -6.01 6.70 10.32
N THR A 76 -6.21 6.04 11.46
CA THR A 76 -5.20 5.90 12.52
C THR A 76 -4.04 4.98 12.12
N LEU A 77 -4.22 4.15 11.09
CA LEU A 77 -3.14 3.36 10.47
C LEU A 77 -2.55 4.06 9.26
N VAL A 78 -3.41 4.67 8.43
CA VAL A 78 -2.98 5.21 7.14
C VAL A 78 -2.19 6.51 7.28
N TYR A 79 -2.61 7.42 8.17
CA TYR A 79 -1.91 8.70 8.33
C TYR A 79 -0.50 8.54 8.90
N PRO A 80 -0.26 7.79 9.98
CA PRO A 80 1.09 7.61 10.50
C PRO A 80 1.99 6.85 9.51
N PHE A 81 1.44 5.88 8.77
CA PHE A 81 2.22 5.19 7.74
C PHE A 81 2.63 6.12 6.59
N THR A 82 1.72 7.01 6.16
CA THR A 82 2.03 8.04 5.15
C THR A 82 3.10 9.01 5.65
N THR A 83 3.04 9.41 6.91
CA THR A 83 4.07 10.27 7.53
C THR A 83 5.43 9.58 7.57
N LEU A 84 5.50 8.31 7.98
CA LEU A 84 6.76 7.54 7.96
C LEU A 84 7.31 7.38 6.54
N TYR A 85 6.45 7.22 5.54
CA TYR A 85 6.87 7.22 4.13
C TYR A 85 7.47 8.56 3.71
N GLU A 86 6.81 9.67 4.03
CA GLU A 86 7.31 11.01 3.70
C GLU A 86 8.63 11.32 4.41
N GLU A 87 8.76 10.92 5.67
CA GLU A 87 10.02 11.02 6.41
C GLU A 87 11.11 10.18 5.71
N ALA A 88 10.83 8.92 5.39
CA ALA A 88 11.80 8.08 4.68
C ALA A 88 12.17 8.64 3.29
N ARG A 89 11.24 9.30 2.60
CA ARG A 89 11.41 9.77 1.22
C ARG A 89 12.11 11.13 1.12
N TYR A 90 11.83 12.03 2.05
CA TYR A 90 12.20 13.45 1.98
C TYR A 90 13.13 13.89 3.10
N SER A 91 13.12 13.21 4.27
CA SER A 91 14.02 13.55 5.36
C SER A 91 15.44 13.09 5.08
N ARG A 92 16.40 13.82 5.66
CA ARG A 92 17.81 13.38 5.73
C ARG A 92 18.05 12.42 6.88
N HIS A 93 17.14 12.32 7.84
CA HIS A 93 17.28 11.47 9.03
C HIS A 93 17.19 9.98 8.69
N SER A 94 18.00 9.16 9.37
CA SER A 94 17.94 7.71 9.25
C SER A 94 16.66 7.16 9.86
N ILE A 95 15.98 6.25 9.17
CA ILE A 95 14.87 5.49 9.74
C ILE A 95 15.42 4.48 10.73
N THR A 96 14.95 4.54 11.97
CA THR A 96 15.36 3.62 13.04
C THR A 96 14.69 2.25 12.87
N PRO A 97 15.26 1.18 13.46
CA PRO A 97 14.60 -0.14 13.49
C PRO A 97 13.19 -0.08 14.10
N THR A 98 12.98 0.76 15.12
CA THR A 98 11.68 0.95 15.77
C THR A 98 10.67 1.58 14.82
N ALA A 99 11.03 2.69 14.15
CA ALA A 99 10.17 3.34 13.17
C ALA A 99 9.84 2.40 12.00
N TYR A 100 10.81 1.59 11.56
CA TYR A 100 10.56 0.55 10.57
C TYR A 100 9.59 -0.54 11.07
N SER A 101 9.75 -1.03 12.30
CA SER A 101 8.85 -2.02 12.90
C SER A 101 7.40 -1.50 12.94
N GLU A 102 7.21 -0.24 13.29
CA GLU A 102 5.91 0.42 13.26
C GLU A 102 5.33 0.50 11.85
N ALA A 103 6.13 0.93 10.86
CA ALA A 103 5.72 0.95 9.45
C ALA A 103 5.33 -0.46 8.96
N ASN A 104 6.09 -1.48 9.31
CA ASN A 104 5.82 -2.86 8.91
C ASN A 104 4.52 -3.39 9.55
N ARG A 105 4.29 -3.07 10.83
CA ARG A 105 3.03 -3.40 11.52
C ARG A 105 1.83 -2.75 10.84
N MET A 106 1.93 -1.46 10.49
CA MET A 106 0.86 -0.73 9.79
C MET A 106 0.62 -1.30 8.40
N PHE A 107 1.69 -1.56 7.64
CA PHE A 107 1.60 -2.19 6.33
C PHE A 107 0.89 -3.54 6.39
N GLY A 108 1.27 -4.43 7.33
CA GLY A 108 0.64 -5.74 7.47
C GLY A 108 -0.86 -5.66 7.75
N LYS A 109 -1.29 -4.75 8.64
CA LYS A 109 -2.71 -4.52 8.92
C LYS A 109 -3.46 -4.00 7.69
N LEU A 110 -2.91 -3.01 7.00
CA LEU A 110 -3.51 -2.42 5.80
C LEU A 110 -3.58 -3.44 4.64
N PHE A 111 -2.53 -4.25 4.47
CA PHE A 111 -2.50 -5.34 3.51
C PHE A 111 -3.63 -6.34 3.77
N GLN A 112 -3.79 -6.79 5.03
CA GLN A 112 -4.85 -7.71 5.41
C GLN A 112 -6.25 -7.12 5.20
N LEU A 113 -6.45 -5.83 5.48
CA LEU A 113 -7.74 -5.16 5.24
C LEU A 113 -8.06 -5.13 3.75
N ILE A 114 -7.13 -4.67 2.91
CA ILE A 114 -7.36 -4.53 1.46
C ILE A 114 -7.52 -5.90 0.78
N VAL A 115 -6.65 -6.86 1.11
CA VAL A 115 -6.72 -8.21 0.52
C VAL A 115 -7.89 -9.00 1.11
N GLY A 116 -8.18 -8.86 2.39
CA GLY A 116 -9.34 -9.50 3.03
C GLY A 116 -10.67 -8.97 2.47
N GLU A 117 -10.77 -7.68 2.18
CA GLU A 117 -11.91 -7.11 1.45
C GLU A 117 -11.96 -7.62 0.00
N LEU A 118 -10.82 -7.75 -0.69
CA LEU A 118 -10.76 -8.30 -2.05
C LEU A 118 -11.33 -9.73 -2.11
N VAL A 119 -10.97 -10.59 -1.14
CA VAL A 119 -11.51 -11.96 -1.05
C VAL A 119 -13.02 -11.95 -0.82
N ARG A 120 -13.55 -11.00 -0.03
CA ARG A 120 -15.00 -10.91 0.21
C ARG A 120 -15.79 -10.44 -1.02
N VAL A 121 -15.22 -9.55 -1.84
CA VAL A 121 -15.86 -9.06 -3.08
C VAL A 121 -15.92 -10.15 -4.15
N GLU A 122 -14.93 -11.05 -4.21
CA GLU A 122 -14.96 -12.20 -5.13
C GLU A 122 -15.95 -13.29 -4.72
N VAL A 123 -16.39 -13.33 -3.45
CA VAL A 123 -17.27 -14.36 -2.89
C VAL A 123 -18.74 -13.93 -2.87
N VAL A 124 -19.12 -12.79 -3.47
CA VAL A 124 -20.55 -12.47 -3.63
C VAL A 124 -21.16 -13.49 -4.61
N PRO A 125 -22.04 -14.39 -4.15
CA PRO A 125 -22.72 -15.31 -5.06
C PRO A 125 -23.59 -14.43 -5.96
N ARG A 126 -23.45 -14.61 -7.27
CA ARG A 126 -24.46 -14.10 -8.19
C ARG A 126 -25.71 -14.93 -7.97
N SER A 127 -26.60 -14.43 -7.13
CA SER A 127 -28.02 -14.81 -7.12
C SER A 127 -28.71 -14.18 -8.33
#